data_AF-A0AAD6Y8E9-F1
#
_entry.id   AF-A0AAD6Y8E9-F1
#
_cell.length_a   1.000
_cell.length_b   1.000
_cell.length_c   1.000
_cell.angle_alpha   90.00
_cell.angle_beta   90.00
_cell.angle_gamma   90.00
#
_symmetry.space_group_name_H-M   'P 1'
#
loop_
_entity.id
_entity.type
_entity.pdbx_description
1 polymer ?
#
loop_
_entity_poly.entity_id
_entity_poly.type
_entity_poly.pdbx_seq_one_letter_code
_entity_poly.pdbx_strand_id
1 'polypeptide(L)'
;MATARFYCHHYIPPGDTRTITRHTVYMDTSLGRITFCPYTAVNSELVAICGSVKALMNNMTNPFAVASWLHLVLARCHPFDDGNGRVTRLVASIPLLLAGYPPICISLAQRSVYFQAINEAYNGTHVALMQCIFYGMKGAMERVEELND
;
A
#
# COMPACT_ATOMS: atom_id res chain seq x y z
N MET A 1 12.33 -23.51 -5.01
CA MET A 1 11.51 -23.27 -6.22
C MET A 1 12.11 -22.05 -6.93
N ALA A 2 12.83 -22.26 -8.03
CA ALA A 2 13.43 -21.17 -8.80
C ALA A 2 12.41 -20.71 -9.85
N THR A 3 11.59 -19.72 -9.51
CA THR A 3 10.65 -19.11 -10.45
C THR A 3 11.35 -18.05 -11.34
N ALA A 4 10.67 -17.70 -12.44
CA ALA A 4 11.18 -17.07 -13.66
C ALA A 4 12.36 -16.09 -13.53
N ARG A 5 13.42 -16.32 -14.33
CA ARG A 5 14.51 -15.36 -14.58
C ARG A 5 14.35 -14.77 -15.98
N PHE A 6 14.00 -13.49 -16.07
CA PHE A 6 14.02 -12.75 -17.33
C PHE A 6 15.46 -12.32 -17.63
N TYR A 7 16.06 -12.83 -18.71
CA TYR A 7 17.47 -12.61 -19.08
C TYR A 7 17.72 -11.43 -20.03
N CYS A 8 16.79 -10.48 -20.17
CA CYS A 8 16.96 -9.34 -21.11
C CYS A 8 16.50 -7.96 -20.57
N HIS A 9 16.01 -7.90 -19.34
CA HIS A 9 15.62 -6.64 -18.69
C HIS A 9 16.12 -6.63 -17.24
N HIS A 10 16.44 -5.44 -16.73
CA HIS A 10 16.94 -5.16 -15.38
C HIS A 10 16.32 -6.11 -14.34
N TYR A 11 17.12 -7.04 -13.79
CA TYR A 11 16.63 -8.01 -12.82
C TYR A 11 16.20 -7.28 -11.54
N ILE A 12 14.91 -7.40 -11.21
CA ILE A 12 14.35 -6.86 -9.96
C ILE A 12 14.30 -8.01 -8.95
N PRO A 13 15.12 -7.98 -7.89
CA PRO A 13 15.16 -9.07 -6.93
C PRO A 13 13.86 -9.13 -6.11
N PRO A 14 13.09 -10.24 -6.17
CA PRO A 14 11.86 -10.35 -5.41
C PRO A 14 12.17 -10.49 -3.92
N GLY A 15 11.53 -9.66 -3.10
CA GLY A 15 11.66 -9.71 -1.63
C GLY A 15 12.85 -8.93 -1.07
N ASP A 16 13.82 -8.56 -1.89
CA ASP A 16 14.91 -7.68 -1.47
C ASP A 16 14.43 -6.23 -1.46
N THR A 17 14.77 -5.52 -0.39
CA THR A 17 14.51 -4.08 -0.30
C THR A 17 15.53 -3.30 -1.12
N ARG A 18 15.19 -2.04 -1.42
CA ARG A 18 16.09 -1.11 -2.12
C ARG A 18 17.39 -0.83 -1.36
N THR A 19 17.50 -1.21 -0.08
CA THR A 19 18.78 -1.19 0.64
C THR A 19 19.83 -2.05 -0.06
N ILE A 20 19.45 -3.16 -0.69
CA ILE A 20 20.34 -4.04 -1.45
C ILE A 20 20.72 -3.42 -2.79
N THR A 21 19.74 -2.91 -3.54
CA THR A 21 19.97 -2.32 -4.87
C THR A 21 20.54 -0.90 -4.81
N ARG A 22 20.57 -0.29 -3.62
CA ARG A 22 21.11 1.05 -3.33
C ARG A 22 20.47 2.14 -4.17
N HIS A 23 19.20 1.97 -4.49
CA HIS A 23 18.45 2.86 -5.36
C HIS A 23 17.45 3.68 -4.56
N THR A 24 17.56 5.02 -4.59
CA THR A 24 16.54 5.92 -4.02
C THR A 24 15.57 6.35 -5.10
N VAL A 25 14.29 6.06 -4.89
CA VAL A 25 13.22 6.37 -5.84
C VAL A 25 12.68 7.77 -5.62
N TYR A 26 12.33 8.43 -6.71
CA TYR A 26 11.60 9.69 -6.74
C TYR A 26 10.46 9.61 -7.76
N MET A 27 9.41 10.40 -7.54
CA MET A 27 8.29 10.56 -8.45
C MET A 27 8.13 12.04 -8.76
N ASP A 28 8.21 12.38 -10.04
CA ASP A 28 7.91 13.73 -10.51
C ASP A 28 6.39 13.89 -10.66
N THR A 29 5.84 14.91 -10.02
CA THR A 29 4.42 15.29 -10.09
C THR A 29 4.29 16.72 -10.60
N SER A 30 3.08 17.13 -10.99
CA SER A 30 2.81 18.52 -11.39
C SER A 30 3.09 19.53 -10.27
N LEU A 31 3.13 19.09 -9.02
CA LEU A 31 3.39 19.91 -7.82
C LEU A 31 4.86 19.87 -7.38
N GLY A 32 5.71 19.07 -8.03
CA GLY A 32 7.12 18.91 -7.70
C GLY A 32 7.55 17.45 -7.54
N ARG A 33 8.81 17.26 -7.14
CA ARG A 33 9.42 15.94 -6.95
C ARG A 33 9.15 15.40 -5.56
N ILE A 34 8.47 14.26 -5.49
CA ILE A 34 8.34 13.47 -4.26
C ILE A 34 9.53 12.54 -4.17
N THR A 35 10.28 12.61 -3.07
CA THR A 35 11.36 11.66 -2.78
C THR A 35 10.87 10.68 -1.71
N PHE A 36 11.01 9.38 -1.96
CA PHE A 36 10.62 8.34 -1.00
C PHE A 36 11.73 8.10 0.03
N CYS A 37 11.52 7.16 0.94
CA CYS A 37 12.53 6.77 1.93
C CYS A 37 13.89 6.47 1.24
N PRO A 38 14.98 7.12 1.68
CA PRO A 38 16.33 6.82 1.21
C PRO A 38 16.64 5.34 1.41
N TYR A 39 17.30 4.70 0.44
CA TYR A 39 17.54 3.25 0.51
C TYR A 39 18.30 2.80 1.77
N THR A 40 19.11 3.68 2.35
CA THR A 40 19.87 3.44 3.59
C THR A 40 18.98 3.30 4.82
N ALA A 41 17.79 3.90 4.81
CA ALA A 41 16.85 3.91 5.93
C ALA A 41 15.66 2.95 5.74
N VAL A 42 15.49 2.35 4.57
CA VAL A 42 14.32 1.49 4.26
C VAL A 42 14.13 0.39 5.29
N ASN A 43 15.18 -0.35 5.66
CA ASN A 43 15.05 -1.45 6.60
C ASN A 43 14.68 -0.98 8.02
N SER A 44 15.25 0.13 8.51
CA SER A 44 14.89 0.69 9.81
C SER A 44 13.46 1.23 9.81
N GLU A 45 13.01 1.85 8.72
CA GLU A 45 11.62 2.30 8.55
C GLU A 45 10.64 1.12 8.56
N LEU A 46 10.95 0.02 7.87
CA LEU A 46 10.12 -1.18 7.91
C LEU A 46 9.99 -1.77 9.32
N VAL A 47 11.08 -1.76 10.11
CA VAL A 47 11.04 -2.19 11.51
C VAL A 47 10.12 -1.27 12.33
N ALA A 48 10.24 0.05 12.15
CA ALA A 48 9.40 1.02 12.85
C ALA A 48 7.91 0.89 12.46
N ILE A 49 7.61 0.71 11.18
CA ILE A 49 6.26 0.46 10.67
C ILE A 49 5.69 -0.82 11.29
N CYS A 50 6.47 -1.91 11.30
CA CYS A 50 6.06 -3.17 11.92
C CYS A 50 5.77 -3.03 13.42
N GLY A 51 6.59 -2.26 14.15
CA GLY A 51 6.34 -2.00 15.58
C GLY A 51 5.06 -1.20 15.80
N SER A 52 4.86 -0.15 15.01
CA SER A 52 3.72 0.75 15.12
C SER A 52 2.41 0.05 14.76
N VAL A 53 2.38 -0.72 13.67
CA VAL A 53 1.16 -1.45 13.27
C VAL A 53 0.78 -2.51 14.30
N LYS A 54 1.75 -3.21 14.91
CA LYS A 54 1.46 -4.17 15.99
C LYS A 54 0.78 -3.48 17.17
N ALA A 55 1.28 -2.31 17.57
CA ALA A 55 0.67 -1.53 18.65
C ALA A 55 -0.75 -1.05 18.29
N LEU A 56 -0.96 -0.58 17.06
CA LEU A 56 -2.27 -0.17 16.55
C LEU A 56 -3.26 -1.35 16.49
N MET A 57 -2.79 -2.52 16.05
CA MET A 57 -3.61 -3.73 15.94
C MET A 57 -4.07 -4.26 17.31
N ASN A 58 -3.22 -4.17 18.34
CA ASN A 58 -3.57 -4.61 19.70
C ASN A 58 -4.73 -3.80 20.32
N ASN A 59 -4.96 -2.56 19.87
CA ASN A 59 -6.03 -1.68 20.35
C ASN A 59 -6.92 -1.22 19.20
N MET A 60 -7.12 -2.07 18.19
CA MET A 60 -7.82 -1.70 16.96
C MET A 60 -9.32 -1.50 17.21
N THR A 61 -9.75 -0.23 17.24
CA THR A 61 -11.17 0.15 17.32
C THR A 61 -11.78 0.41 15.95
N ASN A 62 -10.97 0.88 14.99
CA ASN A 62 -11.40 1.15 13.62
C ASN A 62 -10.41 0.50 12.63
N PRO A 63 -10.78 -0.63 12.00
CA PRO A 63 -9.88 -1.35 11.10
C PRO A 63 -9.56 -0.56 9.83
N PHE A 64 -10.46 0.33 9.37
CA PHE A 64 -10.22 1.21 8.23
C PHE A 64 -9.17 2.28 8.54
N ALA A 65 -9.17 2.79 9.77
CA ALA A 65 -8.15 3.74 10.20
C ALA A 65 -6.76 3.09 10.22
N VAL A 66 -6.64 1.88 10.78
CA VAL A 66 -5.38 1.12 10.79
C VAL A 66 -4.94 0.76 9.37
N ALA A 67 -5.87 0.31 8.52
CA ALA A 67 -5.59 0.00 7.12
C ALA A 67 -5.12 1.24 6.32
N SER A 68 -5.80 2.37 6.49
CA SER A 68 -5.44 3.65 5.84
C SER A 68 -4.07 4.14 6.29
N TRP A 69 -3.77 4.07 7.59
CA TRP A 69 -2.46 4.42 8.12
C TRP A 69 -1.37 3.50 7.58
N LEU A 70 -1.56 2.17 7.65
CA LEU A 70 -0.59 1.17 7.19
C LEU A 70 -0.32 1.30 5.69
N HIS A 71 -1.39 1.52 4.92
CA HIS A 71 -1.31 1.80 3.49
C HIS A 71 -0.41 3.01 3.22
N LEU A 72 -0.68 4.14 3.87
CA LEU A 72 0.05 5.38 3.67
C LEU A 72 1.53 5.22 4.01
N VAL A 73 1.87 4.71 5.20
CA VAL A 73 3.27 4.63 5.66
C VAL A 73 4.09 3.66 4.82
N LEU A 74 3.51 2.55 4.36
CA LEU A 74 4.22 1.60 3.51
C LEU A 74 4.40 2.15 2.09
N ALA A 75 3.39 2.84 1.54
CA ALA A 75 3.52 3.55 0.27
C ALA A 75 4.61 4.65 0.31
N ARG A 76 4.74 5.32 1.47
CA ARG A 76 5.78 6.34 1.75
C ARG A 76 7.18 5.76 1.85
N CYS A 77 7.30 4.62 2.53
CA CYS A 77 8.56 3.90 2.62
C CYS A 77 9.02 3.42 1.24
N HIS A 78 8.07 2.92 0.43
CA HIS A 78 8.32 2.43 -0.93
C HIS A 78 9.50 1.44 -0.97
N PRO A 79 9.50 0.38 -0.15
CA PRO A 79 10.71 -0.37 0.19
C PRO A 79 11.33 -1.20 -0.94
N PHE A 80 10.58 -1.53 -1.98
CA PHE A 80 11.03 -2.40 -3.08
C PHE A 80 11.30 -1.60 -4.37
N ASP A 81 12.00 -2.19 -5.34
CA ASP A 81 12.22 -1.56 -6.65
C ASP A 81 10.96 -1.57 -7.55
N ASP A 82 10.12 -2.59 -7.42
CA ASP A 82 8.79 -2.66 -8.03
C ASP A 82 7.81 -3.39 -7.09
N GLY A 83 6.51 -3.24 -7.34
CA GLY A 83 5.47 -3.97 -6.65
C GLY A 83 4.95 -3.27 -5.41
N ASN A 84 5.50 -2.10 -5.04
CA ASN A 84 5.11 -1.38 -3.82
C ASN A 84 3.60 -1.17 -3.73
N GLY A 85 2.94 -0.64 -4.77
CA GLY A 85 1.49 -0.45 -4.73
C GLY A 85 0.68 -1.75 -4.54
N ARG A 86 1.17 -2.88 -5.08
CA ARG A 86 0.53 -4.21 -4.92
C ARG A 86 0.71 -4.72 -3.50
N VAL A 87 1.94 -4.69 -2.99
CA VAL A 87 2.28 -5.11 -1.62
C VAL A 87 1.58 -4.22 -0.59
N THR A 88 1.55 -2.91 -0.80
CA THR A 88 0.87 -1.97 0.09
C THR A 88 -0.60 -2.31 0.25
N ARG A 89 -1.35 -2.54 -0.84
CA ARG A 89 -2.78 -2.92 -0.73
C ARG A 89 -2.95 -4.27 -0.05
N LEU A 90 -2.10 -5.24 -0.35
CA LEU A 90 -2.15 -6.57 0.26
C LEU A 90 -1.93 -6.49 1.77
N VAL A 91 -0.84 -5.84 2.20
CA VAL A 91 -0.50 -5.69 3.62
C VAL A 91 -1.51 -4.83 4.36
N ALA A 92 -1.96 -3.72 3.76
CA ALA A 92 -2.99 -2.86 4.32
C ALA A 92 -4.37 -3.54 4.44
N SER A 93 -4.59 -4.66 3.76
CA SER A 93 -5.81 -5.45 3.92
C SER A 93 -5.83 -6.28 5.21
N ILE A 94 -4.67 -6.52 5.85
CA ILE A 94 -4.59 -7.39 7.05
C ILE A 94 -5.53 -6.93 8.18
N PRO A 95 -5.57 -5.64 8.59
CA PRO A 95 -6.50 -5.18 9.63
C PRO A 95 -7.97 -5.38 9.26
N LEU A 96 -8.31 -5.24 7.98
CA LEU A 96 -9.68 -5.40 7.47
C LEU A 96 -10.09 -6.88 7.50
N LEU A 97 -9.22 -7.77 7.02
CA LEU A 97 -9.44 -9.21 7.00
C LEU A 97 -9.64 -9.77 8.42
N LEU A 98 -8.84 -9.31 9.38
CA LEU A 98 -8.97 -9.69 10.78
C LEU A 98 -10.28 -9.21 11.42
N ALA A 99 -10.87 -8.15 10.88
CA ALA A 99 -12.18 -7.64 11.28
C ALA A 99 -13.35 -8.22 10.44
N GLY A 100 -13.08 -9.20 9.57
CA GLY A 100 -14.11 -9.88 8.77
C GLY A 100 -14.52 -9.16 7.47
N TYR A 101 -13.80 -8.11 7.08
CA TYR A 101 -14.02 -7.41 5.81
C TYR A 101 -13.24 -8.08 4.66
N PRO A 102 -13.68 -7.93 3.40
CA PRO A 102 -12.90 -8.36 2.24
C PRO A 102 -11.56 -7.59 2.13
N PRO A 103 -10.61 -8.05 1.30
CA PRO A 103 -9.38 -7.32 1.05
C PRO A 103 -9.62 -6.04 0.24
N ILE A 104 -8.70 -5.09 0.34
CA ILE A 104 -8.74 -3.83 -0.41
C ILE A 104 -8.76 -4.13 -1.92
N CYS A 105 -9.84 -3.73 -2.59
CA CYS A 105 -10.00 -3.81 -4.04
C CYS A 105 -10.17 -2.40 -4.59
N ILE A 106 -9.22 -1.91 -5.39
CA ILE A 106 -9.33 -0.61 -6.07
C ILE A 106 -9.40 -0.88 -7.57
N SER A 107 -10.52 -0.53 -8.19
CA SER A 107 -10.72 -0.70 -9.63
C SER A 107 -9.92 0.32 -10.45
N LEU A 108 -9.71 0.05 -11.74
CA LEU A 108 -9.06 0.99 -12.64
C LEU A 108 -9.83 2.31 -12.76
N ALA A 109 -11.16 2.26 -12.72
CA ALA A 109 -12.03 3.44 -12.75
C ALA A 109 -11.82 4.35 -11.53
N GLN A 110 -11.45 3.78 -10.37
CA GLN A 110 -11.21 4.52 -9.13
C GLN A 110 -9.78 5.06 -9.01
N ARG A 111 -8.91 4.81 -10.01
CA ARG A 111 -7.47 5.12 -9.91
C ARG A 111 -7.19 6.58 -9.57
N SER A 112 -7.87 7.54 -10.23
CA SER A 112 -7.67 8.97 -9.99
C SER A 112 -8.06 9.36 -8.56
N VAL A 113 -9.25 8.95 -8.13
CA VAL A 113 -9.79 9.18 -6.78
C VAL A 113 -8.87 8.57 -5.71
N TYR A 114 -8.35 7.38 -5.96
CA TYR A 114 -7.42 6.71 -5.06
C TYR A 114 -6.11 7.48 -4.89
N PHE A 115 -5.51 7.98 -5.97
CA PHE A 115 -4.29 8.81 -5.86
C PHE A 115 -4.56 10.15 -5.16
N GLN A 116 -5.72 10.77 -5.40
CA GLN A 116 -6.12 11.97 -4.67
C GLN A 116 -6.27 11.69 -3.17
N ALA A 117 -6.96 10.60 -2.81
CA ALA A 117 -7.16 10.19 -1.43
C ALA A 117 -5.85 9.86 -0.72
N ILE A 118 -4.87 9.28 -1.43
CA ILE A 118 -3.50 9.11 -0.92
C ILE A 118 -2.90 10.48 -0.59
N ASN A 119 -2.96 11.44 -1.51
CA ASN A 119 -2.38 12.78 -1.30
C ASN A 119 -3.03 13.52 -0.12
N GLU A 120 -4.35 13.38 0.07
CA GLU A 120 -5.03 13.93 1.25
C GLU A 120 -4.56 13.27 2.55
N ALA A 121 -4.36 11.94 2.54
CA ALA A 121 -3.80 11.22 3.68
C ALA A 121 -2.33 11.64 3.96
N TYR A 122 -1.54 11.92 2.93
CA TYR A 122 -0.21 12.51 3.07
C TYR A 122 -0.25 13.86 3.82
N ASN A 123 -1.30 14.65 3.61
CA ASN A 123 -1.53 15.93 4.29
C ASN A 123 -2.19 15.78 5.68
N GLY A 124 -2.35 14.54 6.16
CA GLY A 124 -2.88 14.24 7.50
C GLY A 124 -4.36 13.84 7.53
N THR A 125 -5.08 13.92 6.42
CA THR A 125 -6.51 13.60 6.37
C THR A 125 -6.76 12.22 5.77
N HIS A 126 -6.99 11.23 6.63
CA HIS A 126 -7.18 9.83 6.21
C HIS A 126 -8.60 9.50 5.70
N VAL A 127 -9.56 10.42 5.84
CA VAL A 127 -10.99 10.16 5.57
C VAL A 127 -11.22 9.71 4.13
N ALA A 128 -10.67 10.45 3.14
CA ALA A 128 -10.83 10.11 1.74
C ALA A 128 -10.23 8.73 1.40
N LEU A 129 -9.10 8.37 2.01
CA LEU A 129 -8.47 7.07 1.79
C LEU A 129 -9.28 5.92 2.41
N MET A 130 -9.84 6.12 3.61
CA MET A 130 -10.75 5.15 4.22
C MET A 130 -12.01 4.95 3.37
N GLN A 131 -12.59 6.03 2.85
CA GLN A 131 -13.75 5.98 1.95
C GLN A 131 -13.40 5.26 0.65
N CYS A 132 -12.25 5.56 0.05
CA CYS A 132 -11.80 4.90 -1.18
C CYS A 132 -11.65 3.39 -0.98
N ILE A 133 -11.06 2.97 0.15
CA ILE A 133 -10.96 1.56 0.53
C ILE A 133 -12.37 0.94 0.69
N PHE A 134 -13.25 1.59 1.42
CA PHE A 134 -14.62 1.12 1.66
C PHE A 134 -15.42 0.94 0.36
N TYR A 135 -15.49 1.97 -0.48
CA TYR A 135 -16.25 1.91 -1.73
C TYR A 135 -15.62 0.96 -2.75
N GLY A 136 -14.30 0.83 -2.75
CA GLY A 136 -13.61 -0.18 -3.55
C GLY A 136 -14.02 -1.61 -3.18
N MET A 137 -14.09 -1.90 -1.87
CA MET A 137 -14.57 -3.19 -1.36
C MET A 137 -16.05 -3.41 -1.64
N LYS A 138 -16.90 -2.42 -1.39
CA LYS A 138 -18.34 -2.49 -1.66
C LYS A 138 -18.62 -2.84 -3.13
N GLY A 139 -18.01 -2.12 -4.06
CA GLY A 139 -18.17 -2.38 -5.50
C GLY A 139 -17.54 -3.71 -5.96
N ALA A 140 -16.63 -4.30 -5.18
CA ALA A 140 -16.18 -5.67 -5.44
C ALA A 140 -17.21 -6.71 -4.97
N MET A 141 -17.84 -6.49 -3.82
CA MET A 141 -18.89 -7.36 -3.29
C MET A 141 -20.15 -7.32 -4.15
N GLU A 142 -20.61 -6.13 -4.57
CA GLU A 142 -21.78 -5.96 -5.44
C GLU A 142 -21.61 -6.76 -6.75
N ARG A 143 -20.41 -6.72 -7.35
CA ARG A 143 -20.10 -7.54 -8.55
C ARG A 143 -20.06 -9.04 -8.30
N VAL A 144 -19.79 -9.48 -7.07
CA VAL A 144 -19.86 -10.92 -6.72
C VAL A 144 -21.32 -11.34 -6.56
N GLU A 145 -22.17 -10.48 -6.02
CA GLU A 145 -23.62 -10.72 -5.92
C GLU A 145 -24.25 -10.85 -7.30
N GLU A 146 -23.92 -9.95 -8.24
CA GLU A 146 -24.35 -9.98 -9.65
C GLU A 146 -23.96 -11.28 -10.40
N LEU A 147 -22.96 -12.03 -9.93
CA LEU A 147 -22.56 -13.31 -10.55
C LEU A 147 -23.42 -14.49 -10.08
N ASN A 148 -24.22 -14.32 -9.02
CA ASN A 148 -25.09 -15.35 -8.48
C ASN A 148 -26.53 -15.25 -9.00
N ASP A 149 -26.84 -14.21 -9.78
CA ASP A 149 -28.10 -14.00 -10.51
C ASP A 149 -27.98 -14.45 -11.98
#